data_AF-A0AA51HIJ4-F1
#
_entry.id   AF-A0AA51HIJ4-F1
#
_cell.length_a   1.000
_cell.length_b   1.000
_cell.length_c   1.000
_cell.angle_alpha   90.00
_cell.angle_beta   90.00
_cell.angle_gamma   90.00
#
_symmetry.space_group_name_H-M   'P 1'
#
loop_
_entity.id
_entity.type
_entity.pdbx_description
1 polymer ?
#
loop_
_entity_poly.entity_id
_entity_poly.type
_entity_poly.pdbx_seq_one_letter_code
_entity_poly.pdbx_strand_id
1 'polypeptide(L)'
;MLNELKKFTSELYIKILIFVVILVPIAVSIATIKSFEEIRSIDDSNYVKGRAGIHLAKERYNNSKGVLTTDKLNEVLKYYKSMPAGDAAYIKTDIKYPGIFSLIDTAYTAYDAKEGDKFHKLNNTNDFYNRNINIITKKLNDSERDYESWEKNIILEKAKTIDKPFTIDFMEHWHKIYPSLTISSF
;
A
#
# COMPACT_ATOMS: atom_id res chain seq x y z
N MET A 1 24.87 7.38 -37.43
CA MET A 1 24.34 6.94 -36.11
C MET A 1 25.42 6.38 -35.17
N LEU A 2 26.02 5.20 -35.39
CA LEU A 2 27.00 4.63 -34.43
C LEU A 2 28.28 5.46 -34.26
N ASN A 3 28.80 6.03 -35.36
CA ASN A 3 29.96 6.93 -35.33
C ASN A 3 29.67 8.30 -34.71
N GLU A 4 28.41 8.76 -34.75
CA GLU A 4 28.00 10.00 -34.09
C GLU A 4 27.82 9.79 -32.59
N LEU A 5 27.27 8.64 -32.19
CA LEU A 5 27.22 8.22 -30.77
C LEU A 5 28.62 8.10 -30.16
N LYS A 6 29.60 7.61 -30.93
CA LYS A 6 31.02 7.56 -30.52
C LYS A 6 31.63 8.94 -30.30
N LYS A 7 31.23 9.94 -31.09
CA LYS A 7 31.67 11.34 -30.93
C LYS A 7 31.10 12.00 -29.68
N PHE A 8 29.85 11.70 -29.33
CA PHE A 8 29.27 12.16 -28.06
C PHE A 8 29.91 11.45 -26.85
N THR A 9 30.08 10.13 -26.92
CA THR A 9 30.62 9.36 -25.78
C THR A 9 32.13 9.48 -25.57
N SER A 10 32.87 10.16 -26.46
CA SER A 10 34.32 10.41 -26.28
C SER A 10 34.61 11.48 -25.24
N GLU A 11 33.68 12.43 -25.06
CA GLU A 11 33.82 13.56 -24.14
C GLU A 11 33.78 13.12 -22.66
N LEU A 12 34.69 13.66 -21.85
CA LEU A 12 34.81 13.27 -20.44
C LEU A 12 33.54 13.58 -19.64
N TYR A 13 32.92 14.73 -19.87
CA TYR A 13 31.68 15.12 -19.18
C TYR A 13 30.50 14.19 -19.51
N ILE A 14 30.45 13.64 -20.74
CA ILE A 14 29.43 12.66 -21.14
C ILE A 14 29.66 11.32 -20.46
N LYS A 15 30.93 10.89 -20.34
CA LYS A 15 31.28 9.68 -19.58
C LYS A 15 30.92 9.81 -18.09
N ILE A 16 31.20 10.97 -17.49
CA ILE A 16 30.81 11.27 -16.10
C ILE A 16 29.28 11.26 -15.96
N LEU A 17 28.56 11.89 -16.89
CA LEU A 17 27.10 11.91 -16.87
C LEU A 17 26.52 10.50 -16.95
N ILE A 18 27.01 9.66 -17.88
CA ILE A 18 26.59 8.25 -17.99
C ILE A 18 26.86 7.51 -16.67
N PHE A 19 28.03 7.73 -16.07
CA PHE A 19 28.39 7.11 -14.80
C PHE A 19 27.45 7.54 -13.65
N VAL A 20 27.12 8.84 -13.55
CA VAL A 20 26.16 9.37 -12.58
C VAL A 20 24.77 8.77 -12.80
N VAL A 21 24.30 8.70 -14.04
CA VAL A 21 23.00 8.10 -14.41
C VAL A 21 22.92 6.62 -14.00
N ILE A 22 24.03 5.89 -14.00
CA ILE A 22 24.08 4.50 -13.52
C ILE A 22 24.15 4.43 -11.98
N LEU A 23 24.92 5.31 -11.35
CA LEU A 23 25.11 5.28 -9.89
C LEU A 23 23.86 5.71 -9.12
N VAL A 24 23.12 6.70 -9.61
CA VAL A 24 21.97 7.26 -8.90
C VAL A 24 20.89 6.18 -8.64
N PRO A 25 20.43 5.39 -9.63
CA PRO A 25 19.48 4.31 -9.40
C PRO A 25 19.97 3.26 -8.38
N ILE A 26 21.27 2.94 -8.41
CA ILE A 26 21.87 1.98 -7.46
C ILE A 26 21.83 2.55 -6.05
N ALA A 27 22.27 3.81 -5.87
CA ALA A 27 22.28 4.48 -4.58
C ALA A 27 20.86 4.62 -4.00
N VAL A 28 19.90 5.04 -4.82
CA VAL A 28 18.48 5.13 -4.44
C VAL A 28 17.94 3.76 -4.03
N SER A 29 18.21 2.71 -4.82
CA SER A 29 17.77 1.34 -4.49
C SER A 29 18.32 0.86 -3.15
N ILE A 30 19.61 1.13 -2.87
CA ILE A 30 20.24 0.77 -1.58
C ILE A 30 19.61 1.57 -0.43
N ALA A 31 19.38 2.87 -0.62
CA ALA A 31 18.74 3.72 0.39
C ALA A 31 17.32 3.22 0.71
N THR A 32 16.52 2.92 -0.31
CA THR A 32 15.14 2.38 -0.16
C THR A 32 15.12 1.03 0.57
N ILE A 33 16.09 0.14 0.29
CA ILE A 33 16.20 -1.12 1.03
C ILE A 33 16.55 -0.85 2.49
N LYS A 34 17.53 0.03 2.76
CA LYS A 34 17.99 0.32 4.13
C LYS A 34 16.92 1.02 4.98
N SER A 35 16.07 1.83 4.37
CA SER A 35 14.95 2.52 5.04
C SER A 35 13.71 1.65 5.25
N PHE A 36 13.72 0.40 4.76
CA PHE A 36 12.66 -0.55 5.06
C PHE A 36 12.74 -0.98 6.53
N GLU A 37 11.62 -0.87 7.24
CA GLU A 37 11.51 -1.22 8.65
C GLU A 37 10.19 -1.95 8.87
N GLU A 38 10.23 -3.01 9.66
CA GLU A 38 9.10 -3.87 9.98
C GLU A 38 9.07 -4.14 11.49
N ILE A 39 7.92 -4.08 12.14
CA ILE A 39 7.79 -4.37 13.58
C ILE A 39 8.19 -5.83 13.83
N ARG A 40 9.12 -6.09 14.76
CA ARG A 40 9.55 -7.46 15.06
C ARG A 40 8.43 -8.30 15.68
N SER A 41 7.81 -7.78 16.74
CA SER A 41 6.69 -8.42 17.44
C SER A 41 5.95 -7.39 18.28
N ILE A 42 4.74 -7.69 18.74
CA ILE A 42 3.96 -6.76 19.59
C ILE A 42 4.65 -6.49 20.93
N ASP A 43 5.34 -7.50 21.46
CA ASP A 43 6.00 -7.43 22.76
C ASP A 43 7.41 -6.82 22.69
N ASP A 44 7.86 -6.47 21.47
CA ASP A 44 9.18 -5.89 21.23
C ASP A 44 9.03 -4.62 20.41
N SER A 45 9.34 -3.46 21.02
CA SER A 45 9.33 -2.17 20.34
C SER A 45 10.42 -2.04 19.26
N ASN A 46 11.26 -3.07 19.09
CA ASN A 46 12.31 -3.09 18.08
C ASN A 46 11.76 -3.36 16.68
N TYR A 47 12.30 -2.60 15.72
CA TYR A 47 12.08 -2.78 14.29
C TYR A 47 13.19 -3.64 13.68
N VAL A 48 12.81 -4.52 12.75
CA VAL A 48 13.73 -5.22 11.86
C VAL A 48 13.93 -4.37 10.62
N LYS A 49 15.17 -3.94 10.38
CA LYS A 49 15.51 -3.02 9.29
C LYS A 49 16.06 -3.75 8.07
N GLY A 50 16.06 -3.07 6.93
CA GLY A 50 16.76 -3.52 5.74
C GLY A 50 16.14 -4.75 5.09
N ARG A 51 17.00 -5.57 4.48
CA ARG A 51 16.59 -6.84 3.83
C ARG A 51 15.91 -7.81 4.78
N ALA A 52 16.29 -7.83 6.05
CA ALA A 52 15.67 -8.70 7.05
C ALA A 52 14.21 -8.30 7.31
N GLY A 53 13.91 -6.99 7.35
CA GLY A 53 12.55 -6.49 7.45
C GLY A 53 11.71 -6.88 6.24
N ILE A 54 12.27 -6.76 5.03
CA ILE A 54 11.60 -7.19 3.78
C ILE A 54 11.27 -8.69 3.82
N HIS A 55 12.20 -9.52 4.29
CA HIS A 55 11.99 -10.96 4.37
C HIS A 55 10.87 -11.31 5.36
N LEU A 56 10.90 -10.70 6.55
CA LEU A 56 9.86 -10.85 7.56
C LEU A 56 8.48 -10.42 7.03
N ALA A 57 8.40 -9.27 6.38
CA ALA A 57 7.15 -8.78 5.79
C ALA A 57 6.62 -9.75 4.72
N LYS A 58 7.48 -10.25 3.83
CA LYS A 58 7.10 -11.25 2.81
C LYS A 58 6.60 -12.55 3.44
N GLU A 59 7.26 -13.02 4.48
CA GLU A 59 6.85 -14.22 5.23
C GLU A 59 5.44 -14.05 5.80
N ARG A 60 5.16 -12.90 6.45
CA ARG A 60 3.83 -12.57 6.98
C ARG A 60 2.77 -12.46 5.89
N TYR A 61 3.13 -11.86 4.75
CA TYR A 61 2.22 -11.72 3.61
C TYR A 61 1.76 -13.06 3.03
N ASN A 62 2.45 -14.17 3.28
CA ASN A 62 1.97 -15.50 2.86
C ASN A 62 0.60 -15.84 3.49
N ASN A 63 0.29 -15.32 4.68
CA ASN A 63 -1.04 -15.50 5.30
C ASN A 63 -2.12 -14.69 4.57
N SER A 64 -1.77 -13.52 4.04
CA SER A 64 -2.70 -12.65 3.31
C SER A 64 -2.80 -12.97 1.83
N LYS A 65 -1.76 -13.56 1.23
CA LYS A 65 -1.64 -13.79 -0.21
C LYS A 65 -2.82 -14.58 -0.79
N GLY A 66 -3.17 -14.26 -2.03
CA GLY A 66 -4.19 -14.95 -2.81
C GLY A 66 -5.49 -14.16 -2.92
N VAL A 67 -6.56 -14.86 -3.32
CA VAL A 67 -7.87 -14.25 -3.55
C VAL A 67 -8.48 -13.77 -2.22
N LEU A 68 -8.89 -12.51 -2.19
CA LEU A 68 -9.54 -11.89 -1.04
C LEU A 68 -11.05 -12.21 -1.06
N THR A 69 -11.40 -13.40 -0.58
CA THR A 69 -12.81 -13.78 -0.49
C THR A 69 -13.52 -13.06 0.66
N THR A 70 -14.85 -12.99 0.60
CA THR A 70 -15.68 -12.53 1.72
C THR A 70 -15.43 -13.36 2.99
N ASP A 71 -15.19 -14.67 2.85
CA ASP A 71 -14.86 -15.53 3.99
C ASP A 71 -13.53 -15.12 4.64
N LYS A 72 -12.51 -14.80 3.84
CA LYS A 72 -11.22 -14.30 4.34
C LYS A 72 -11.37 -12.96 5.06
N LEU A 73 -12.17 -12.04 4.51
CA LEU A 73 -12.48 -10.76 5.15
C LEU A 73 -13.18 -10.96 6.51
N ASN A 74 -14.16 -11.88 6.58
CA ASN A 74 -14.86 -12.22 7.81
C ASN A 74 -13.95 -12.92 8.84
N GLU A 75 -13.02 -13.77 8.38
CA GLU A 75 -12.01 -14.40 9.24
C GLU A 75 -11.12 -13.35 9.91
N VAL A 76 -10.64 -12.37 9.14
CA VAL A 76 -9.80 -11.28 9.66
C VAL A 76 -10.57 -10.42 10.65
N LEU A 77 -11.82 -10.05 10.34
CA LEU A 77 -12.68 -9.31 11.26
C LEU A 77 -12.91 -10.08 12.57
N LYS A 78 -13.17 -11.39 12.48
CA LYS A 78 -13.35 -12.26 13.64
C LYS A 78 -12.08 -12.33 14.50
N TYR A 79 -10.91 -12.43 13.87
CA TYR A 79 -9.63 -12.41 14.58
C TYR A 79 -9.43 -11.10 15.33
N TYR A 80 -9.64 -9.95 14.68
CA TYR A 80 -9.58 -8.64 15.35
C TYR A 80 -10.52 -8.56 16.56
N LYS A 81 -11.78 -9.00 16.38
CA LYS A 81 -12.80 -9.01 17.44
C LYS A 81 -12.59 -10.02 18.56
N SER A 82 -11.68 -10.97 18.40
CA SER A 82 -11.32 -11.92 19.46
C SER A 82 -10.47 -11.28 20.57
N MET A 83 -9.99 -10.05 20.35
CA MET A 83 -9.15 -9.30 21.27
C MET A 83 -9.87 -8.04 21.79
N PRO A 84 -9.48 -7.51 22.97
CA PRO A 84 -9.96 -6.20 23.41
C PRO A 84 -9.64 -5.11 22.37
N ALA A 85 -10.61 -4.24 22.11
CA ALA A 85 -10.43 -3.14 21.17
C ALA A 85 -9.27 -2.22 21.60
N GLY A 86 -8.49 -1.78 20.62
CA GLY A 86 -7.35 -0.87 20.82
C GLY A 86 -6.19 -1.16 19.85
N ASP A 87 -5.12 -0.38 20.00
CA ASP A 87 -3.95 -0.42 19.11
C ASP A 87 -3.29 -1.79 19.05
N ALA A 88 -3.26 -2.51 20.17
CA ALA A 88 -2.71 -3.85 20.21
C ALA A 88 -3.48 -4.79 19.26
N ALA A 89 -4.81 -4.81 19.31
CA ALA A 89 -5.62 -5.66 18.43
C ALA A 89 -5.44 -5.30 16.95
N TYR A 90 -5.29 -4.00 16.65
CA TYR A 90 -4.94 -3.51 15.32
C TYR A 90 -3.61 -4.11 14.85
N ILE A 91 -2.53 -3.89 15.61
CA ILE A 91 -1.18 -4.34 15.28
C ILE A 91 -1.11 -5.87 15.18
N LYS A 92 -1.76 -6.61 16.09
CA LYS A 92 -1.79 -8.09 16.02
C LYS A 92 -2.48 -8.59 14.76
N THR A 93 -3.54 -7.92 14.35
CA THR A 93 -4.30 -8.30 13.16
C THR A 93 -3.52 -7.99 11.90
N ASP A 94 -2.87 -6.83 11.83
CA ASP A 94 -2.06 -6.44 10.69
C ASP A 94 -0.77 -7.29 10.56
N ILE A 95 -0.14 -7.68 11.67
CA ILE A 95 0.98 -8.64 11.63
C ILE A 95 0.55 -10.00 11.08
N LYS A 96 -0.64 -10.49 11.47
CA LYS A 96 -1.13 -11.81 11.08
C LYS A 96 -1.72 -11.84 9.67
N TYR A 97 -2.44 -10.78 9.30
CA TYR A 97 -3.09 -10.60 8.01
C TYR A 97 -2.73 -9.24 7.40
N PRO A 98 -1.46 -9.02 7.02
CA PRO A 98 -0.99 -7.73 6.48
C PRO A 98 -1.88 -7.19 5.38
N GLY A 99 -2.24 -5.91 5.49
CA GLY A 99 -2.98 -5.14 4.48
C GLY A 99 -4.49 -5.44 4.42
N ILE A 100 -4.95 -6.63 4.83
CA ILE A 100 -6.39 -6.97 4.77
C ILE A 100 -7.19 -6.15 5.79
N PHE A 101 -6.68 -6.04 7.01
CA PHE A 101 -7.39 -5.29 8.05
C PHE A 101 -7.50 -3.80 7.72
N SER A 102 -6.44 -3.19 7.19
CA SER A 102 -6.47 -1.80 6.71
C SER A 102 -7.48 -1.57 5.58
N LEU A 103 -7.63 -2.55 4.67
CA LEU A 103 -8.68 -2.50 3.63
C LEU A 103 -10.08 -2.54 4.23
N ILE A 104 -10.32 -3.42 5.21
CA ILE A 104 -11.60 -3.49 5.95
C ILE A 104 -11.82 -2.16 6.67
N ASP A 105 -10.87 -1.69 7.47
CA ASP A 105 -10.97 -0.42 8.20
C ASP A 105 -11.34 0.72 7.25
N THR A 106 -10.57 0.93 6.18
CA THR A 106 -10.85 1.96 5.16
C THR A 106 -12.24 1.83 4.53
N ALA A 107 -12.74 0.61 4.35
CA ALA A 107 -14.05 0.39 3.74
C ALA A 107 -15.23 0.74 4.66
N TYR A 108 -15.02 0.80 5.98
CA TYR A 108 -16.07 0.95 6.98
C TYR A 108 -15.88 2.10 7.96
N THR A 109 -14.69 2.73 8.06
CA THR A 109 -14.42 3.88 8.94
C THR A 109 -14.34 5.21 8.21
N ALA A 110 -14.27 5.20 6.88
CA ALA A 110 -14.06 6.39 6.07
C ALA A 110 -15.26 7.38 6.13
N TYR A 111 -15.31 8.22 7.17
CA TYR A 111 -16.01 9.53 7.22
C TYR A 111 -17.34 9.67 7.99
N ASP A 112 -17.51 9.08 9.16
CA ASP A 112 -18.35 9.66 10.22
C ASP A 112 -17.83 9.18 11.59
N ALA A 113 -17.77 10.04 12.62
CA ALA A 113 -17.51 9.58 13.99
C ALA A 113 -18.53 8.50 14.41
N LYS A 114 -19.75 8.55 13.84
CA LYS A 114 -20.76 7.49 13.97
C LYS A 114 -20.43 6.21 13.18
N GLU A 115 -19.62 6.26 12.13
CA GLU A 115 -19.17 5.09 11.34
C GLU A 115 -17.96 4.40 11.99
N GLY A 116 -17.06 5.14 12.66
CA GLY A 116 -16.02 4.54 13.51
C GLY A 116 -16.60 3.66 14.62
N ASP A 117 -17.66 4.14 15.28
CA ASP A 117 -18.45 3.33 16.21
C ASP A 117 -19.16 2.13 15.53
N LYS A 118 -19.51 2.24 14.25
CA LYS A 118 -20.11 1.14 13.48
C LYS A 118 -19.09 0.08 13.09
N PHE A 119 -17.83 0.44 12.86
CA PHE A 119 -16.77 -0.53 12.57
C PHE A 119 -16.58 -1.52 13.73
N HIS A 120 -16.50 -1.00 14.97
CA HIS A 120 -16.45 -1.86 16.16
C HIS A 120 -17.72 -2.72 16.30
N LYS A 121 -18.87 -2.25 15.81
CA LYS A 121 -20.16 -2.97 15.79
C LYS A 121 -20.38 -3.84 14.54
N LEU A 122 -19.42 -3.91 13.61
CA LEU A 122 -19.57 -4.63 12.35
C LEU A 122 -19.68 -6.14 12.55
N ASN A 123 -20.76 -6.79 12.15
CA ASN A 123 -20.93 -8.23 12.36
C ASN A 123 -20.25 -9.10 11.29
N ASN A 124 -20.14 -8.57 10.06
CA ASN A 124 -19.52 -9.24 8.92
C ASN A 124 -19.14 -8.20 7.85
N THR A 125 -18.37 -8.62 6.85
CA THR A 125 -17.89 -7.80 5.73
C THR A 125 -18.54 -8.19 4.40
N ASN A 126 -19.78 -8.71 4.41
CA ASN A 126 -20.39 -9.31 3.22
C ASN A 126 -20.67 -8.29 2.11
N ASP A 127 -20.85 -7.01 2.46
CA ASP A 127 -21.07 -5.91 1.53
C ASP A 127 -19.76 -5.22 1.08
N PHE A 128 -18.58 -5.67 1.53
CA PHE A 128 -17.28 -5.03 1.28
C PHE A 128 -17.10 -4.61 -0.19
N TYR A 129 -17.34 -5.54 -1.12
CA TYR A 129 -17.17 -5.31 -2.56
C TYR A 129 -18.19 -4.35 -3.17
N ASN A 130 -19.35 -4.20 -2.54
CA ASN A 130 -20.40 -3.28 -2.99
C ASN A 130 -20.14 -1.85 -2.49
N ARG A 131 -19.39 -1.70 -1.39
CA ARG A 131 -19.07 -0.40 -0.79
C ARG A 131 -18.04 0.41 -1.58
N ASN A 132 -17.19 -0.24 -2.40
CA ASN A 132 -16.05 0.41 -3.05
C ASN A 132 -16.45 1.66 -3.87
N ILE A 133 -17.53 1.60 -4.65
CA ILE A 133 -18.00 2.75 -5.45
C ILE A 133 -18.46 3.90 -4.57
N ASN A 134 -19.17 3.59 -3.48
CA ASN A 134 -19.67 4.62 -2.57
C ASN A 134 -18.50 5.35 -1.89
N ILE A 135 -17.47 4.61 -1.48
CA ILE A 135 -16.27 5.17 -0.87
C ILE A 135 -15.50 6.05 -1.86
N ILE A 136 -15.29 5.57 -3.09
CA ILE A 136 -14.55 6.32 -4.11
C ILE A 136 -15.32 7.59 -4.52
N THR A 137 -16.64 7.48 -4.76
CA THR A 137 -17.51 8.63 -5.05
C THR A 137 -17.41 9.67 -3.95
N LYS A 138 -17.51 9.23 -2.69
CA LYS A 138 -17.42 10.14 -1.55
C LYS A 138 -16.05 10.81 -1.45
N LYS A 139 -14.94 10.06 -1.57
CA LYS A 139 -13.58 10.62 -1.58
C LYS A 139 -13.36 11.64 -2.70
N LEU A 140 -13.96 11.45 -3.86
CA LEU A 140 -13.89 12.42 -4.97
C LEU A 140 -14.70 13.70 -4.72
N ASN A 141 -15.76 13.61 -3.93
CA ASN A 141 -16.60 14.75 -3.57
C ASN A 141 -16.03 15.54 -2.38
N ASP A 142 -15.44 14.84 -1.41
CA ASP A 142 -14.89 15.42 -0.19
C ASP A 142 -13.39 15.82 -0.34
N SER A 143 -12.81 15.60 -1.52
CA SER A 143 -11.41 15.94 -1.81
C SER A 143 -11.20 17.45 -1.86
N GLU A 144 -10.16 17.94 -1.18
CA GLU A 144 -9.68 19.33 -1.29
C GLU A 144 -9.10 19.67 -2.67
N ARG A 145 -8.81 18.65 -3.50
CA ARG A 145 -8.38 18.83 -4.88
C ARG A 145 -9.56 19.08 -5.79
N ASP A 146 -9.42 20.09 -6.65
CA ASP A 146 -10.35 20.43 -7.71
C ASP A 146 -10.25 19.44 -8.89
N TYR A 147 -10.81 18.25 -8.72
CA TYR A 147 -10.99 17.32 -9.84
C TYR A 147 -12.09 17.83 -10.77
N GLU A 148 -11.77 17.90 -12.06
CA GLU A 148 -12.74 18.18 -13.10
C GLU A 148 -13.78 17.05 -13.20
N SER A 149 -14.98 17.38 -13.69
CA SER A 149 -16.08 16.39 -13.78
C SER A 149 -15.70 15.17 -14.63
N TRP A 150 -14.90 15.37 -15.68
CA TRP A 150 -14.44 14.27 -16.53
C TRP A 150 -13.42 13.36 -15.83
N GLU A 151 -12.56 13.90 -14.95
CA GLU A 151 -11.61 13.11 -14.15
C GLU A 151 -12.34 12.21 -13.16
N LYS A 152 -13.33 12.78 -12.46
CA LYS A 152 -14.20 12.02 -11.55
C LYS A 152 -14.90 10.87 -12.28
N ASN A 153 -15.43 11.15 -13.48
CA ASN A 153 -16.09 10.12 -14.30
C ASN A 153 -15.13 8.99 -14.70
N ILE A 154 -13.90 9.29 -15.14
CA ILE A 154 -12.91 8.25 -15.48
C ILE A 154 -12.58 7.39 -14.26
N ILE A 155 -12.39 8.01 -13.09
CA ILE A 155 -12.07 7.28 -11.85
C ILE A 155 -13.23 6.37 -11.46
N LEU A 156 -14.47 6.85 -11.53
CA LEU A 156 -15.66 6.06 -11.22
C LEU A 156 -15.89 4.91 -12.21
N GLU A 157 -15.70 5.13 -13.51
CA GLU A 157 -15.79 4.06 -14.52
C GLU A 157 -14.72 2.99 -14.30
N LYS A 158 -13.47 3.39 -14.02
CA LYS A 158 -12.42 2.47 -13.62
C LYS A 158 -12.80 1.70 -12.36
N ALA A 159 -13.35 2.35 -11.35
CA ALA A 159 -13.75 1.73 -10.09
C ALA A 159 -14.85 0.67 -10.27
N LYS A 160 -15.80 0.89 -11.19
CA LYS A 160 -16.89 -0.07 -11.51
C LYS A 160 -16.39 -1.30 -12.24
N THR A 161 -15.33 -1.16 -13.02
CA THR A 161 -14.77 -2.20 -13.88
C THR A 161 -13.60 -2.96 -13.24
N ILE A 162 -13.21 -2.63 -12.00
CA ILE A 162 -12.19 -3.41 -11.27
C ILE A 162 -12.70 -4.82 -11.05
N ASP A 163 -11.92 -5.80 -11.48
CA ASP A 163 -12.20 -7.22 -11.26
C ASP A 163 -12.26 -7.54 -9.76
N LYS A 164 -13.28 -8.32 -9.39
CA LYS A 164 -13.54 -8.77 -8.03
C LYS A 164 -13.71 -10.29 -8.03
N PRO A 165 -13.29 -10.99 -6.96
CA PRO A 165 -12.57 -10.48 -5.78
C PRO A 165 -11.14 -10.02 -6.10
N PHE A 166 -10.59 -9.15 -5.24
CA PHE A 166 -9.22 -8.67 -5.37
C PHE A 166 -8.22 -9.79 -5.07
N THR A 167 -7.03 -9.72 -5.67
CA THR A 167 -5.91 -10.60 -5.31
C THR A 167 -4.91 -9.82 -4.47
N ILE A 168 -4.59 -10.34 -3.29
CA ILE A 168 -3.57 -9.78 -2.41
C ILE A 168 -2.23 -10.45 -2.72
N ASP A 169 -1.20 -9.62 -2.91
CA ASP A 169 0.19 -10.04 -2.95
C ASP A 169 1.05 -8.98 -2.25
N PHE A 170 2.31 -9.31 -2.02
CA PHE A 170 3.27 -8.40 -1.40
C PHE A 170 3.44 -7.13 -2.24
N MET A 171 3.01 -5.99 -1.71
CA MET A 171 3.07 -4.69 -2.39
C MET A 171 3.84 -3.60 -1.61
N GLU A 172 4.36 -3.91 -0.42
CA GLU A 172 5.08 -2.95 0.43
C GLU A 172 6.30 -2.33 -0.25
N HIS A 173 6.94 -3.05 -1.18
CA HIS A 173 8.04 -2.48 -1.95
C HIS A 173 7.58 -1.29 -2.80
N TRP A 174 6.34 -1.29 -3.32
CA TRP A 174 5.80 -0.16 -4.06
C TRP A 174 5.56 1.05 -3.17
N HIS A 175 5.14 0.85 -1.92
CA HIS A 175 4.94 1.95 -0.97
C HIS A 175 6.24 2.69 -0.66
N LYS A 176 7.39 2.01 -0.71
CA LYS A 176 8.72 2.61 -0.50
C LYS A 176 9.38 3.10 -1.79
N ILE A 177 9.16 2.41 -2.91
CA ILE A 177 9.75 2.79 -4.21
C ILE A 177 8.98 3.97 -4.83
N TYR A 178 7.66 4.01 -4.73
CA TYR A 178 6.86 5.03 -5.41
C TYR A 178 7.23 6.47 -4.99
N PRO A 179 7.36 6.79 -3.69
CA PRO A 179 7.85 8.11 -3.26
C PRO A 179 9.28 8.43 -3.71
N SER A 180 10.10 7.42 -4.00
CA SER A 180 11.46 7.61 -4.53
C SER A 180 11.49 7.85 -6.05
N LEU A 181 10.42 7.48 -6.76
CA LEU A 181 10.25 7.68 -8.21
C LEU A 181 9.51 8.97 -8.53
N THR A 182 8.57 9.37 -7.68
CA THR A 182 7.94 10.69 -7.75
C THR A 182 8.86 11.66 -7.05
N ILE A 183 9.39 12.67 -7.77
CA ILE A 183 10.01 13.85 -7.13
C ILE A 183 8.89 14.60 -6.42
N SER A 184 8.42 14.06 -5.31
CA SER A 184 7.46 14.68 -4.42
C SER A 184 8.29 15.20 -3.27
N SER A 185 8.74 16.44 -3.45
CA SER A 185 9.19 17.31 -2.38
C SER A 185 8.29 17.13 -1.15
N PHE A 186 8.92 16.80 -0.03
CA PHE A 186 8.39 17.09 1.31
C PHE A 186 8.16 18.59 1.47
#